data_AF-W7X4E2-F1
#
_entry.id   AF-W7X4E2-F1
#
_cell.length_a   1.000
_cell.length_b   1.000
_cell.length_c   1.000
_cell.angle_alpha   90.00
_cell.angle_beta   90.00
_cell.angle_gamma   90.00
#
_symmetry.space_group_name_H-M   'P 1'
#
loop_
_entity.id
_entity.type
_entity.pdbx_description
1 polymer ?
#
loop_
_entity_poly.entity_id
_entity_poly.type
_entity_poly.pdbx_seq_one_letter_code
_entity_poly.pdbx_strand_id
1 'polypeptide(L)'
;MDSQQQIGDLLTHYEAEHLIEKLQIVNIEEYGSQIWFKQDEILQRLNMQAHVNAMVKSDEFIMDSLVTFDKVKILIYDLIETEIWKQKVLPLLKNHMLKINTYRSYIAVYHEAVVCNLLEVIMFHRTAVDSADEFLIELIDYCYRKLVHLTKFPQTKKVTKKTVEDVLKKTRIEEYQEQIDDIEFKICMMCVSIIRFISDYVKHLPVSVVHHLLEVNDILCILVPLIEDKPWLRQTSEGEREKYENSKWQIVEKSEYSKIVKLEANVWITIYNLFMDPECRKKYELNEFRKSNLLRLRKYMNEILLDQIPNLSHMLRTLEELSIMNVQSVPKSNPFIVQQIPEIRENIIKGKNWNDIAEKQKNEYFVNDKETAKQDMQRLADLYGQNIIDGLMEGFKCELCKKEATKRCSQCKTVWYCTRECQVAHWKDHKIACKKIVEENKEKEQRKKEMISDLGKENVPVDNLLNNNTEKQILVTEIEQKPQFKQNDAQLEQQQQQQQNQNLDELD
;
A
#
# COMPACT_ATOMS: atom_id res chain seq x y z
N MET A 1 31.22 -11.13 -14.62
CA MET A 1 31.02 -11.03 -13.17
C MET A 1 31.03 -9.56 -12.81
N ASP A 2 29.98 -9.17 -12.11
CA ASP A 2 29.83 -7.99 -11.24
C ASP A 2 29.80 -6.59 -11.84
N SER A 3 28.57 -6.12 -12.12
CA SER A 3 28.16 -4.74 -11.82
C SER A 3 26.63 -4.57 -11.79
N GLN A 4 25.94 -5.33 -10.93
CA GLN A 4 24.59 -4.98 -10.46
C GLN A 4 24.76 -4.14 -9.18
N GLN A 5 24.60 -2.82 -9.29
CA GLN A 5 24.69 -1.91 -8.14
C GLN A 5 23.29 -1.71 -7.56
N GLN A 6 23.09 -2.32 -6.39
CA GLN A 6 21.87 -2.44 -5.60
C GLN A 6 21.28 -1.07 -5.18
N ILE A 7 19.96 -0.96 -5.27
CA ILE A 7 19.17 -0.16 -4.31
C ILE A 7 19.56 -0.71 -2.95
N GLY A 8 20.32 0.02 -2.15
CA GLY A 8 20.76 -0.57 -0.89
C GLY A 8 19.61 -0.62 0.11
N ASP A 9 19.50 -1.75 0.78
CA ASP A 9 18.41 -2.08 1.67
C ASP A 9 18.16 -1.02 2.75
N LEU A 10 16.89 -0.79 3.06
CA LEU A 10 16.45 -0.04 4.24
C LEU A 10 16.69 -0.86 5.52
N LEU A 11 16.52 -2.18 5.42
CA LEU A 11 16.78 -3.13 6.49
C LEU A 11 17.78 -4.17 5.99
N THR A 12 18.83 -4.43 6.76
CA THR A 12 19.67 -5.59 6.50
C THR A 12 18.88 -6.89 6.76
N HIS A 13 19.33 -7.99 6.16
CA HIS A 13 18.76 -9.32 6.38
C HIS A 13 18.60 -9.66 7.88
N TYR A 14 19.67 -9.48 8.65
CA TYR A 14 19.69 -9.76 10.10
C TYR A 14 18.74 -8.87 10.90
N GLU A 15 18.66 -7.58 10.56
CA GLU A 15 17.70 -6.67 11.20
C GLU A 15 16.26 -7.11 10.92
N ALA A 16 15.95 -7.47 9.67
CA ALA A 16 14.62 -7.91 9.30
C ALA A 16 14.21 -9.21 10.00
N GLU A 17 15.09 -10.22 10.04
CA GLU A 17 14.85 -11.47 10.78
C GLU A 17 14.51 -11.19 12.25
N HIS A 18 15.32 -10.38 12.92
CA HIS A 18 15.11 -10.04 14.32
C HIS A 18 13.82 -9.24 14.58
N LEU A 19 13.42 -8.39 13.62
CA LEU A 19 12.15 -7.66 13.70
C LEU A 19 10.95 -8.59 13.48
N ILE A 20 11.04 -9.51 12.51
CA ILE A 20 10.00 -10.48 12.18
C ILE A 20 9.78 -11.46 13.33
N GLU A 21 10.84 -11.96 13.96
CA GLU A 21 10.77 -12.87 15.09
C GLU A 21 9.91 -12.31 16.23
N LYS A 22 10.02 -10.99 16.48
CA LYS A 22 9.29 -10.27 17.54
C LYS A 22 7.82 -10.02 17.27
N LEU A 23 7.34 -10.23 16.04
CA LEU A 23 5.92 -10.03 15.71
C LEU A 23 5.05 -10.96 16.56
N GLN A 24 4.00 -10.41 17.16
CA GLN A 24 3.11 -11.14 18.05
C GLN A 24 1.65 -10.73 17.83
N ILE A 25 0.72 -11.54 18.33
CA ILE A 25 -0.70 -11.19 18.33
C ILE A 25 -0.92 -10.08 19.35
N VAL A 26 -1.48 -8.95 18.92
CA VAL A 26 -1.81 -7.80 19.76
C VAL A 26 -3.31 -7.62 19.80
N ASN A 27 -3.95 -8.15 20.85
CA ASN A 27 -5.42 -8.17 20.95
C ASN A 27 -6.06 -6.79 20.75
N ILE A 28 -7.30 -6.81 20.25
CA ILE A 28 -8.08 -5.65 19.87
C ILE A 28 -8.25 -4.61 20.99
N GLU A 29 -8.20 -5.03 22.26
CA GLU A 29 -8.19 -4.13 23.41
C GLU A 29 -6.96 -3.21 23.44
N GLU A 30 -5.81 -3.70 22.97
CA GLU A 30 -4.53 -3.00 22.91
C GLU A 30 -4.29 -2.33 21.55
N TYR A 31 -5.28 -2.32 20.65
CA TYR A 31 -5.19 -1.64 19.36
C TYR A 31 -5.02 -0.13 19.56
N GLY A 32 -3.94 0.44 19.02
CA GLY A 32 -3.53 1.83 19.28
C GLY A 32 -2.69 2.02 20.55
N SER A 33 -2.42 0.99 21.33
CA SER A 33 -1.48 1.05 22.46
C SER A 33 -0.04 1.29 21.99
N GLN A 34 0.86 1.59 22.92
CA GLN A 34 2.28 1.75 22.60
C GLN A 34 2.95 0.45 22.11
N ILE A 35 2.41 -0.72 22.46
CA ILE A 35 2.87 -2.02 21.96
C ILE A 35 2.44 -2.18 20.51
N TRP A 36 1.17 -1.91 20.22
CA TRP A 36 0.62 -1.94 18.87
C TRP A 36 1.35 -0.96 17.94
N PHE A 37 1.57 0.28 18.37
CA PHE A 37 2.29 1.29 17.57
C PHE A 37 3.72 0.87 17.21
N LYS A 38 4.42 0.18 18.12
CA LYS A 38 5.76 -0.36 17.84
C LYS A 38 5.70 -1.48 16.81
N GLN A 39 4.68 -2.33 16.86
CA GLN A 39 4.51 -3.40 15.88
C GLN A 39 4.13 -2.85 14.51
N ASP A 40 3.24 -1.86 14.44
CA ASP A 40 2.91 -1.15 13.19
C ASP A 40 4.16 -0.50 12.57
N GLU A 41 5.01 0.14 13.38
CA GLU A 41 6.28 0.70 12.90
C GLU A 41 7.17 -0.36 12.24
N ILE A 42 7.25 -1.55 12.85
CA ILE A 42 8.01 -2.68 12.29
C ILE A 42 7.39 -3.12 10.97
N LEU A 43 6.07 -3.29 10.91
CA LEU A 43 5.36 -3.74 9.72
C LEU A 43 5.49 -2.74 8.57
N GLN A 44 5.48 -1.44 8.84
CA GLN A 44 5.75 -0.40 7.82
C GLN A 44 7.15 -0.57 7.22
N ARG A 45 8.18 -0.76 8.04
CA ARG A 45 9.57 -0.95 7.56
C ARG A 45 9.73 -2.25 6.76
N LEU A 46 9.13 -3.34 7.24
CA LEU A 46 9.14 -4.62 6.55
C LEU A 46 8.43 -4.53 5.20
N ASN A 47 7.27 -3.86 5.15
CA ASN A 47 6.54 -3.61 3.90
C ASN A 47 7.40 -2.82 2.91
N MET A 48 8.01 -1.71 3.33
CA MET A 48 8.90 -0.92 2.47
C MET A 48 10.06 -1.75 1.92
N GLN A 49 10.71 -2.57 2.75
CA GLN A 49 11.80 -3.43 2.30
C GLN A 49 11.32 -4.55 1.36
N ALA A 50 10.17 -5.15 1.61
CA ALA A 50 9.60 -6.17 0.73
C ALA A 50 9.33 -5.62 -0.68
N HIS A 51 8.82 -4.39 -0.79
CA HIS A 51 8.67 -3.71 -2.07
C HIS A 51 10.00 -3.46 -2.76
N VAL A 52 11.03 -3.05 -2.01
CA VAL A 52 12.38 -2.88 -2.57
C VAL A 52 12.91 -4.21 -3.13
N ASN A 53 12.75 -5.31 -2.39
CA ASN A 53 13.19 -6.62 -2.84
C ASN A 53 12.53 -7.01 -4.17
N ALA A 54 11.20 -6.88 -4.25
CA ALA A 54 10.42 -7.18 -5.44
C ALA A 54 10.78 -6.26 -6.63
N MET A 55 10.98 -4.96 -6.39
CA MET A 55 11.35 -3.99 -7.44
C MET A 55 12.74 -4.25 -8.01
N VAL A 56 13.70 -4.59 -7.16
CA VAL A 56 15.09 -4.86 -7.54
C VAL A 56 15.25 -6.27 -8.10
N LYS A 57 14.28 -7.16 -7.86
CA LYS A 57 14.38 -8.60 -8.10
C LYS A 57 15.57 -9.21 -7.36
N SER A 58 15.77 -8.78 -6.11
CA SER A 58 16.79 -9.33 -5.21
C SER A 58 16.24 -10.49 -4.41
N ASP A 59 17.05 -11.03 -3.48
CA ASP A 59 16.63 -12.11 -2.60
C ASP A 59 15.44 -11.65 -1.73
N GLU A 60 14.38 -12.46 -1.71
CA GLU A 60 13.09 -12.14 -1.06
C GLU A 60 13.10 -12.47 0.43
N PHE A 61 14.14 -11.99 1.12
CA PHE A 61 14.41 -12.41 2.50
C PHE A 61 13.33 -12.05 3.51
N ILE A 62 12.53 -11.00 3.26
CA ILE A 62 11.39 -10.65 4.11
C ILE A 62 10.36 -11.77 4.07
N MET A 63 10.02 -12.26 2.87
CA MET A 63 9.09 -13.37 2.67
C MET A 63 9.65 -14.65 3.29
N ASP A 64 10.91 -14.98 3.02
CA ASP A 64 11.55 -16.19 3.57
C ASP A 64 11.56 -16.19 5.11
N SER A 65 11.87 -15.04 5.73
CA SER A 65 11.86 -14.89 7.18
C SER A 65 10.45 -15.00 7.76
N LEU A 66 9.45 -14.38 7.13
CA LEU A 66 8.04 -14.47 7.55
C LEU A 66 7.53 -15.90 7.52
N VAL A 67 7.90 -16.67 6.50
CA VAL A 67 7.56 -18.11 6.39
C VAL A 67 8.32 -18.92 7.43
N THR A 68 9.63 -18.70 7.57
CA THR A 68 10.49 -19.44 8.51
C THR A 68 10.03 -19.31 9.96
N PHE A 69 9.58 -18.11 10.36
CA PHE A 69 9.09 -17.85 11.71
C PHE A 69 7.56 -18.03 11.86
N ASP A 70 6.87 -18.60 10.86
CA ASP A 70 5.41 -18.82 10.83
C ASP A 70 4.58 -17.55 11.12
N LYS A 71 5.04 -16.39 10.65
CA LYS A 71 4.44 -15.08 10.93
C LYS A 71 3.38 -14.66 9.91
N VAL A 72 3.24 -15.38 8.79
CA VAL A 72 2.17 -15.12 7.80
C VAL A 72 0.78 -15.19 8.45
N LYS A 73 0.57 -16.16 9.35
CA LYS A 73 -0.68 -16.33 10.11
C LYS A 73 -0.96 -15.15 11.04
N ILE A 74 0.08 -14.58 11.64
CA ILE A 74 -0.03 -13.39 12.50
C ILE A 74 -0.44 -12.17 11.66
N LEU A 75 0.12 -12.00 10.46
CA LEU A 75 -0.29 -10.91 9.56
C LEU A 75 -1.77 -11.03 9.15
N ILE A 76 -2.24 -12.25 8.86
CA ILE A 76 -3.66 -12.49 8.55
C ILE A 76 -4.52 -12.16 9.77
N TYR A 77 -4.13 -12.59 10.97
CA TYR A 77 -4.85 -12.25 12.20
C TYR A 77 -4.94 -10.72 12.41
N ASP A 78 -3.82 -10.01 12.29
CA ASP A 78 -3.72 -8.55 12.46
C ASP A 78 -4.60 -7.81 11.43
N LEU A 79 -4.64 -8.31 10.19
CA LEU A 79 -5.51 -7.77 9.14
C LEU A 79 -7.00 -7.90 9.50
N ILE A 80 -7.43 -9.07 9.97
CA ILE A 80 -8.82 -9.32 10.38
C ILE A 80 -9.19 -8.50 11.61
N GLU A 81 -8.30 -8.43 12.59
CA GLU A 81 -8.47 -7.63 13.80
C GLU A 81 -8.63 -6.15 13.48
N THR A 82 -7.79 -5.64 12.59
CA THR A 82 -7.88 -4.27 12.07
C THR A 82 -9.21 -4.01 11.37
N GLU A 83 -9.66 -4.93 10.51
CA GLU A 83 -10.97 -4.83 9.84
C GLU A 83 -12.12 -4.71 10.87
N ILE A 84 -12.10 -5.54 11.92
CA ILE A 84 -13.10 -5.54 12.99
C ILE A 84 -13.04 -4.23 13.77
N TRP A 85 -11.84 -3.77 14.13
CA TRP A 85 -11.65 -2.51 14.85
C TRP A 85 -12.22 -1.33 14.05
N LYS A 86 -11.97 -1.25 12.73
CA LYS A 86 -12.58 -0.21 11.87
C LYS A 86 -14.10 -0.30 11.80
N GLN A 87 -14.68 -1.50 11.89
CA GLN A 87 -16.13 -1.69 11.81
C GLN A 87 -16.85 -1.46 13.15
N LYS A 88 -16.23 -1.79 14.28
CA LYS A 88 -16.88 -1.81 15.60
C LYS A 88 -16.44 -0.69 16.53
N VAL A 89 -15.17 -0.31 16.49
CA VAL A 89 -14.57 0.64 17.46
C VAL A 89 -14.39 2.02 16.84
N LEU A 90 -13.86 2.11 15.61
CA LEU A 90 -13.65 3.37 14.91
C LEU A 90 -14.91 4.27 14.83
N PRO A 91 -16.14 3.77 14.57
CA PRO A 91 -17.33 4.62 14.56
C PRO A 91 -17.61 5.31 15.91
N LEU A 92 -17.28 4.64 17.03
CA LEU A 92 -17.43 5.17 18.38
C LEU A 92 -16.34 6.21 18.70
N LEU A 93 -15.17 6.08 18.08
CA LEU A 93 -14.03 6.99 18.24
C LEU A 93 -14.04 8.18 17.25
N LYS A 94 -14.80 8.09 16.15
CA LYS A 94 -14.76 9.04 15.03
C LYS A 94 -14.84 10.51 15.47
N ASN A 95 -15.81 10.84 16.33
CA ASN A 95 -16.01 12.21 16.83
C ASN A 95 -14.83 12.73 17.68
N HIS A 96 -14.10 11.84 18.33
CA HIS A 96 -12.93 12.18 19.14
C HIS A 96 -11.68 12.34 18.27
N MET A 97 -11.45 11.43 17.33
CA MET A 97 -10.35 11.50 16.37
C MET A 97 -10.43 12.77 15.51
N LEU A 98 -11.65 13.15 15.09
CA LEU A 98 -11.95 14.40 14.39
C LEU A 98 -11.73 15.66 15.23
N LYS A 99 -11.54 15.56 16.56
CA LYS A 99 -11.17 16.71 17.40
C LYS A 99 -9.65 16.78 17.55
N ILE A 100 -9.02 15.66 17.91
CA ILE A 100 -7.61 15.61 18.34
C ILE A 100 -6.59 15.71 17.19
N ASN A 101 -6.90 15.20 15.99
CA ASN A 101 -6.03 15.27 14.81
C ASN A 101 -4.60 14.72 14.99
N THR A 102 -4.44 13.66 15.76
CA THR A 102 -3.11 13.07 15.95
C THR A 102 -2.72 12.18 14.78
N TYR A 103 -1.41 12.16 14.48
CA TYR A 103 -0.77 11.15 13.63
C TYR A 103 -1.23 9.72 13.99
N ARG A 104 -1.42 9.44 15.28
CA ARG A 104 -1.96 8.18 15.79
C ARG A 104 -3.31 7.80 15.20
N SER A 105 -4.22 8.75 15.04
CA SER A 105 -5.54 8.51 14.44
C SER A 105 -5.41 8.08 12.98
N TYR A 106 -4.47 8.70 12.24
CA TYR A 106 -4.22 8.35 10.84
C TYR A 106 -3.61 6.95 10.71
N ILE A 107 -2.57 6.66 11.49
CA ILE A 107 -1.90 5.36 11.46
C ILE A 107 -2.85 4.22 11.86
N ALA A 108 -3.69 4.42 12.87
CA ALA A 108 -4.69 3.44 13.28
C ALA A 108 -5.63 3.02 12.14
N VAL A 109 -5.93 3.93 11.19
CA VAL A 109 -6.73 3.63 10.00
C VAL A 109 -5.87 3.09 8.85
N TYR A 110 -4.67 3.64 8.66
CA TYR A 110 -3.77 3.30 7.57
C TYR A 110 -3.12 1.92 7.72
N HIS A 111 -2.97 1.43 8.96
CA HIS A 111 -2.35 0.16 9.28
C HIS A 111 -2.91 -1.02 8.46
N GLU A 112 -4.23 -1.05 8.22
CA GLU A 112 -4.84 -2.11 7.40
C GLU A 112 -4.24 -2.18 5.99
N ALA A 113 -3.96 -1.01 5.39
CA ALA A 113 -3.35 -0.94 4.08
C ALA A 113 -1.89 -1.40 4.12
N VAL A 114 -1.16 -1.18 5.22
CA VAL A 114 0.22 -1.66 5.39
C VAL A 114 0.26 -3.18 5.44
N VAL A 115 -0.59 -3.79 6.28
CA VAL A 115 -0.65 -5.25 6.44
C VAL A 115 -1.14 -5.91 5.15
N CYS A 116 -2.19 -5.36 4.53
CA CYS A 116 -2.73 -5.87 3.26
C CYS A 116 -1.70 -5.79 2.12
N ASN A 117 -0.94 -4.69 2.05
CA ASN A 117 0.10 -4.51 1.03
C ASN A 117 1.29 -5.46 1.26
N LEU A 118 1.72 -5.67 2.50
CA LEU A 118 2.76 -6.65 2.81
C LEU A 118 2.30 -8.07 2.42
N LEU A 119 1.04 -8.42 2.71
CA LEU A 119 0.43 -9.67 2.27
C LEU A 119 0.35 -9.77 0.74
N GLU A 120 -0.02 -8.71 0.03
CA GLU A 120 -0.03 -8.67 -1.43
C GLU A 120 1.35 -9.03 -2.01
N VAL A 121 2.42 -8.43 -1.49
CA VAL A 121 3.78 -8.68 -1.97
C VAL A 121 4.20 -10.13 -1.70
N ILE A 122 4.04 -10.63 -0.48
CA ILE A 122 4.55 -11.97 -0.14
C ILE A 122 3.72 -13.08 -0.77
N MET A 123 2.40 -12.90 -0.93
CA MET A 123 1.49 -13.91 -1.51
C MET A 123 1.74 -14.16 -2.99
N PHE A 124 2.51 -13.31 -3.67
CA PHE A 124 3.04 -13.61 -5.00
C PHE A 124 3.81 -14.93 -5.02
N HIS A 125 4.46 -15.30 -3.91
CA HIS A 125 5.26 -16.52 -3.78
C HIS A 125 4.43 -17.69 -3.23
N ARG A 126 4.54 -18.84 -3.89
CA ARG A 126 3.86 -20.08 -3.47
C ARG A 126 4.17 -20.46 -2.02
N THR A 127 5.42 -20.30 -1.57
CA THR A 127 5.86 -20.65 -0.21
C THR A 127 5.08 -19.89 0.87
N ALA A 128 4.76 -18.61 0.62
CA ALA A 128 3.93 -17.82 1.53
C ALA A 128 2.47 -18.29 1.54
N VAL A 129 1.93 -18.65 0.37
CA VAL A 129 0.57 -19.20 0.24
C VAL A 129 0.45 -20.55 0.96
N ASP A 130 1.43 -21.44 0.78
CA ASP A 130 1.50 -22.74 1.45
C ASP A 130 1.67 -22.57 2.98
N SER A 131 2.43 -21.56 3.43
CA SER A 131 2.62 -21.24 4.87
C SER A 131 1.38 -20.68 5.55
N ALA A 132 0.47 -20.04 4.81
CA ALA A 132 -0.79 -19.54 5.36
C ALA A 132 -1.74 -20.67 5.74
N ASP A 133 -1.66 -21.82 5.06
CA ASP A 133 -2.42 -23.03 5.33
C ASP A 133 -3.93 -22.73 5.48
N GLU A 134 -4.55 -23.12 6.59
CA GLU A 134 -5.96 -22.90 6.89
C GLU A 134 -6.36 -21.42 7.03
N PHE A 135 -5.41 -20.54 7.40
CA PHE A 135 -5.65 -19.09 7.53
C PHE A 135 -5.91 -18.44 6.17
N LEU A 136 -5.62 -19.13 5.07
CA LEU A 136 -5.93 -18.65 3.74
C LEU A 136 -7.43 -18.44 3.53
N ILE A 137 -8.27 -19.24 4.19
CA ILE A 137 -9.73 -19.10 4.17
C ILE A 137 -10.16 -17.75 4.73
N GLU A 138 -9.56 -17.32 5.85
CA GLU A 138 -9.82 -16.01 6.48
C GLU A 138 -9.41 -14.85 5.58
N LEU A 139 -8.26 -14.98 4.90
CA LEU A 139 -7.78 -13.98 3.96
C LEU A 139 -8.70 -13.88 2.73
N ILE A 140 -9.17 -15.02 2.20
CA ILE A 140 -10.12 -15.05 1.08
C ILE A 140 -11.43 -14.38 1.50
N ASP A 141 -11.92 -14.65 2.70
CA ASP A 141 -13.11 -14.04 3.27
C ASP A 141 -12.99 -12.52 3.42
N TYR A 142 -11.83 -12.07 3.90
CA TYR A 142 -11.49 -10.65 3.96
C TYR A 142 -11.52 -10.03 2.56
N CYS A 143 -10.80 -10.59 1.60
CA CYS A 143 -10.77 -10.10 0.24
C CYS A 143 -12.18 -10.08 -0.37
N TYR A 144 -12.97 -11.13 -0.18
CA TYR A 144 -14.36 -11.19 -0.63
C TYR A 144 -15.18 -10.02 -0.07
N ARG A 145 -15.13 -9.75 1.23
CA ARG A 145 -15.85 -8.60 1.84
C ARG A 145 -15.42 -7.27 1.25
N LYS A 146 -14.13 -7.08 0.98
CA LYS A 146 -13.60 -5.86 0.32
C LYS A 146 -14.09 -5.73 -1.12
N LEU A 147 -14.11 -6.81 -1.88
CA LEU A 147 -14.63 -6.80 -3.26
C LEU A 147 -16.16 -6.59 -3.30
N VAL A 148 -16.90 -7.15 -2.34
CA VAL A 148 -18.33 -6.84 -2.14
C VAL A 148 -18.52 -5.35 -1.82
N HIS A 149 -17.68 -4.79 -0.95
CA HIS A 149 -17.74 -3.35 -0.64
C HIS A 149 -17.53 -2.51 -1.90
N LEU A 150 -16.51 -2.83 -2.71
CA LEU A 150 -16.21 -2.14 -3.96
C LEU A 150 -17.36 -2.16 -4.97
N THR A 151 -18.10 -3.28 -5.07
CA THR A 151 -19.28 -3.37 -5.94
C THR A 151 -20.49 -2.61 -5.42
N LYS A 152 -20.62 -2.45 -4.10
CA LYS A 152 -21.69 -1.65 -3.46
C LYS A 152 -21.44 -0.15 -3.51
N PHE A 153 -20.18 0.26 -3.46
CA PHE A 153 -19.75 1.66 -3.47
C PHE A 153 -18.85 1.91 -4.70
N PRO A 154 -19.44 1.93 -5.91
CA PRO A 154 -18.68 2.09 -7.14
C PRO A 154 -17.99 3.45 -7.19
N GLN A 155 -16.78 3.47 -7.73
CA GLN A 155 -15.99 4.68 -7.87
C GLN A 155 -16.62 5.67 -8.84
N THR A 156 -16.46 6.96 -8.54
CA THR A 156 -16.92 8.04 -9.40
C THR A 156 -16.18 8.01 -10.73
N LYS A 157 -16.89 7.71 -11.83
CA LYS A 157 -16.31 7.62 -13.18
C LYS A 157 -15.91 8.96 -13.78
N LYS A 158 -16.47 10.06 -13.30
CA LYS A 158 -16.17 11.43 -13.75
C LYS A 158 -15.73 12.28 -12.56
N VAL A 159 -14.46 12.65 -12.53
CA VAL A 159 -13.86 13.43 -11.45
C VAL A 159 -13.61 14.85 -11.93
N THR A 160 -14.17 15.81 -11.21
CA THR A 160 -13.86 17.23 -11.43
C THR A 160 -12.51 17.54 -10.78
N LYS A 161 -11.60 18.21 -11.50
CA LYS A 161 -10.36 18.73 -10.89
C LYS A 161 -10.77 19.68 -9.76
N LYS A 162 -10.38 19.35 -8.52
CA LYS A 162 -10.66 20.16 -7.34
C LYS A 162 -9.86 21.47 -7.46
N THR A 163 -10.52 22.62 -7.45
CA THR A 163 -9.81 23.91 -7.41
C THR A 163 -9.21 24.14 -6.03
N VAL A 164 -8.23 25.05 -5.92
CA VAL A 164 -7.65 25.43 -4.61
C VAL A 164 -8.73 25.93 -3.65
N GLU A 165 -9.74 26.64 -4.16
CA GLU A 165 -10.88 27.11 -3.37
C GLU A 165 -11.79 25.96 -2.91
N ASP A 166 -11.99 24.92 -3.72
CA ASP A 166 -12.78 23.76 -3.33
C ASP A 166 -12.08 22.95 -2.25
N VAL A 167 -10.75 22.88 -2.28
CA VAL A 167 -9.96 22.24 -1.22
C VAL A 167 -10.05 23.05 0.07
N LEU A 168 -9.94 24.38 0.00
CA LEU A 168 -10.01 25.27 1.18
C LEU A 168 -11.40 25.34 1.82
N LYS A 169 -12.48 25.07 1.06
CA LYS A 169 -13.87 25.05 1.57
C LYS A 169 -14.24 23.75 2.27
N LYS A 170 -13.43 22.70 2.18
CA LYS A 170 -13.76 21.40 2.74
C LYS A 170 -13.79 21.42 4.25
N THR A 171 -14.79 20.75 4.79
CA THR A 171 -14.82 20.47 6.22
C THR A 171 -13.83 19.36 6.53
N ARG A 172 -13.26 19.40 7.73
CA ARG A 172 -12.38 18.36 8.25
C ARG A 172 -13.02 16.97 8.26
N ILE A 173 -14.34 16.90 8.40
CA ILE A 173 -15.10 15.65 8.38
C ILE A 173 -15.07 15.04 6.98
N GLU A 174 -15.24 15.87 5.95
CA GLU A 174 -15.18 15.44 4.54
C GLU A 174 -13.77 15.01 4.15
N GLU A 175 -12.73 15.74 4.55
CA GLU A 175 -11.33 15.35 4.29
C GLU A 175 -10.98 14.00 4.92
N TYR A 176 -11.38 13.80 6.18
CA TYR A 176 -11.16 12.54 6.88
C TYR A 176 -11.92 11.38 6.24
N GLN A 177 -13.13 11.63 5.75
CA GLN A 177 -13.91 10.60 5.05
C GLN A 177 -13.28 10.27 3.69
N GLU A 178 -12.89 11.27 2.89
CA GLU A 178 -12.19 11.05 1.62
C GLU A 178 -10.90 10.24 1.81
N GLN A 179 -10.16 10.51 2.90
CA GLN A 179 -8.96 9.75 3.23
C GLN A 179 -9.26 8.28 3.55
N ILE A 180 -10.30 8.01 4.34
CA ILE A 180 -10.75 6.64 4.62
C ILE A 180 -11.15 5.95 3.32
N ASP A 181 -11.91 6.63 2.46
CA ASP A 181 -12.41 6.06 1.22
C ASP A 181 -11.26 5.76 0.22
N ASP A 182 -10.23 6.62 0.15
CA ASP A 182 -9.01 6.39 -0.64
C ASP A 182 -8.21 5.19 -0.13
N ILE A 183 -8.05 5.06 1.19
CA ILE A 183 -7.39 3.91 1.83
C ILE A 183 -8.19 2.63 1.52
N GLU A 184 -9.50 2.67 1.67
CA GLU A 184 -10.36 1.52 1.44
C GLU A 184 -10.33 1.09 -0.04
N PHE A 185 -10.34 2.06 -0.97
CA PHE A 185 -10.19 1.77 -2.39
C PHE A 185 -8.85 1.08 -2.70
N LYS A 186 -7.75 1.60 -2.14
CA LYS A 186 -6.42 0.98 -2.27
C LYS A 186 -6.43 -0.47 -1.80
N ILE A 187 -6.97 -0.73 -0.61
CA ILE A 187 -7.10 -2.07 -0.03
C ILE A 187 -7.89 -2.99 -0.96
N CYS A 188 -9.00 -2.51 -1.53
CA CYS A 188 -9.80 -3.29 -2.47
C CYS A 188 -8.98 -3.69 -3.72
N MET A 189 -8.13 -2.80 -4.23
CA MET A 189 -7.25 -3.13 -5.36
C MET A 189 -6.20 -4.18 -4.99
N MET A 190 -5.61 -4.10 -3.80
CA MET A 190 -4.67 -5.12 -3.29
C MET A 190 -5.37 -6.48 -3.14
N CYS A 191 -6.63 -6.50 -2.68
CA CYS A 191 -7.42 -7.73 -2.56
C CYS A 191 -7.65 -8.42 -3.92
N VAL A 192 -7.77 -7.67 -5.01
CA VAL A 192 -7.83 -8.24 -6.38
C VAL A 192 -6.52 -8.98 -6.68
N SER A 193 -5.38 -8.37 -6.40
CA SER A 193 -4.07 -8.99 -6.61
C SER A 193 -3.87 -10.23 -5.72
N ILE A 194 -4.22 -10.15 -4.43
CA ILE A 194 -4.11 -11.28 -3.49
C ILE A 194 -4.91 -12.48 -3.99
N ILE A 195 -6.18 -12.28 -4.36
CA ILE A 195 -7.03 -13.37 -4.88
C ILE A 195 -6.44 -13.93 -6.17
N ARG A 196 -5.88 -13.08 -7.05
CA ARG A 196 -5.17 -13.53 -8.25
C ARG A 196 -3.98 -14.42 -7.89
N PHE A 197 -3.13 -14.00 -6.96
CA PHE A 197 -1.95 -14.78 -6.56
C PHE A 197 -2.33 -16.11 -5.92
N ILE A 198 -3.37 -16.14 -5.09
CA ILE A 198 -3.92 -17.39 -4.56
C ILE A 198 -4.40 -18.30 -5.71
N SER A 199 -5.12 -17.74 -6.68
CA SER A 199 -5.66 -18.51 -7.81
C SER A 199 -4.58 -19.08 -8.75
N ASP A 200 -3.40 -18.45 -8.84
CA ASP A 200 -2.28 -18.96 -9.65
C ASP A 200 -1.80 -20.33 -9.15
N TYR A 201 -1.98 -20.59 -7.85
CA TYR A 201 -1.57 -21.84 -7.20
C TYR A 201 -2.73 -22.82 -6.95
N VAL A 202 -3.89 -22.62 -7.59
CA VAL A 202 -5.13 -23.38 -7.30
C VAL A 202 -4.97 -24.90 -7.35
N LYS A 203 -4.04 -25.43 -8.15
CA LYS A 203 -3.73 -26.86 -8.25
C LYS A 203 -3.04 -27.46 -7.03
N HIS A 204 -2.42 -26.60 -6.22
CA HIS A 204 -1.68 -26.98 -5.01
C HIS A 204 -2.44 -26.63 -3.74
N LEU A 205 -3.54 -25.87 -3.84
CA LEU A 205 -4.34 -25.47 -2.69
C LEU A 205 -5.08 -26.66 -2.08
N PRO A 206 -5.27 -26.66 -0.74
CA PRO A 206 -6.14 -27.60 -0.08
C PRO A 206 -7.57 -27.58 -0.65
N VAL A 207 -8.25 -28.72 -0.58
CA VAL A 207 -9.62 -28.87 -1.11
C VAL A 207 -10.59 -27.90 -0.45
N SER A 208 -10.43 -27.65 0.85
CA SER A 208 -11.21 -26.71 1.66
C SER A 208 -11.10 -25.28 1.11
N VAL A 209 -9.89 -24.81 0.83
CA VAL A 209 -9.63 -23.48 0.27
C VAL A 209 -10.30 -23.30 -1.10
N VAL A 210 -10.17 -24.29 -1.99
CA VAL A 210 -10.81 -24.23 -3.32
C VAL A 210 -12.34 -24.23 -3.22
N HIS A 211 -12.90 -25.03 -2.31
CA HIS A 211 -14.33 -25.00 -2.02
C HIS A 211 -14.78 -23.63 -1.50
N HIS A 212 -13.99 -23.01 -0.63
CA HIS A 212 -14.27 -21.69 -0.09
C HIS A 212 -14.27 -20.59 -1.14
N LEU A 213 -13.31 -20.62 -2.08
CA LEU A 213 -13.24 -19.70 -3.23
C LEU A 213 -14.45 -19.80 -4.15
N LEU A 214 -14.90 -21.03 -4.45
CA LEU A 214 -15.87 -21.30 -5.52
C LEU A 214 -17.32 -21.39 -5.02
N GLU A 215 -17.55 -21.97 -3.85
CA GLU A 215 -18.90 -22.25 -3.36
C GLU A 215 -19.32 -21.34 -2.21
N VAL A 216 -18.45 -21.11 -1.23
CA VAL A 216 -18.81 -20.28 -0.06
C VAL A 216 -18.87 -18.80 -0.44
N ASN A 217 -17.78 -18.29 -1.03
CA ASN A 217 -17.71 -16.90 -1.46
C ASN A 217 -18.11 -16.69 -2.92
N ASP A 218 -18.07 -17.73 -3.76
CA ASP A 218 -18.35 -17.64 -5.20
C ASP A 218 -17.65 -16.42 -5.85
N ILE A 219 -16.31 -16.42 -5.76
CA ILE A 219 -15.47 -15.31 -6.22
C ILE A 219 -15.77 -14.94 -7.69
N LEU A 220 -16.06 -15.93 -8.53
CA LEU A 220 -16.44 -15.72 -9.93
C LEU A 220 -17.68 -14.82 -10.07
N CYS A 221 -18.66 -14.93 -9.16
CA CYS A 221 -19.84 -14.08 -9.16
C CYS A 221 -19.54 -12.59 -8.91
N ILE A 222 -18.45 -12.27 -8.22
CA ILE A 222 -18.04 -10.87 -7.95
C ILE A 222 -17.10 -10.32 -9.03
N LEU A 223 -16.19 -11.14 -9.54
CA LEU A 223 -15.21 -10.70 -10.52
C LEU A 223 -15.84 -10.26 -11.85
N VAL A 224 -16.95 -10.90 -12.26
CA VAL A 224 -17.66 -10.52 -13.49
C VAL A 224 -18.21 -9.08 -13.41
N PRO A 225 -19.02 -8.69 -12.40
CA PRO A 225 -19.41 -7.30 -12.19
C PRO A 225 -18.26 -6.30 -12.16
N LEU A 226 -17.10 -6.67 -11.59
CA LEU A 226 -15.93 -5.80 -11.56
C LEU A 226 -15.35 -5.51 -12.95
N ILE A 227 -15.34 -6.49 -13.86
CA ILE A 227 -14.98 -6.28 -15.27
C ILE A 227 -15.97 -5.34 -15.97
N GLU A 228 -17.25 -5.37 -15.60
CA GLU A 228 -18.24 -4.47 -16.18
C GLU A 228 -18.08 -3.03 -15.68
N ASP A 229 -17.90 -2.84 -14.37
CA ASP A 229 -17.76 -1.52 -13.78
C ASP A 229 -16.40 -0.88 -14.13
N LYS A 230 -15.31 -1.66 -14.12
CA LYS A 230 -13.93 -1.19 -14.29
C LYS A 230 -13.57 -0.07 -13.29
N PRO A 231 -13.49 -0.37 -11.98
CA PRO A 231 -13.29 0.64 -10.93
C PRO A 231 -11.92 1.34 -11.01
N TRP A 232 -10.95 0.76 -11.71
CA TRP A 232 -9.62 1.30 -11.99
C TRP A 232 -9.57 2.29 -13.19
N LEU A 233 -10.72 2.59 -13.81
CA LEU A 233 -10.84 3.57 -14.88
C LEU A 233 -11.74 4.73 -14.46
N ARG A 234 -11.30 5.96 -14.73
CA ARG A 234 -12.13 7.17 -14.61
C ARG A 234 -11.74 8.21 -15.65
N GLN A 235 -12.52 9.28 -15.72
CA GLN A 235 -12.31 10.41 -16.62
C GLN A 235 -12.30 11.72 -15.85
N THR A 236 -11.45 12.65 -16.24
CA THR A 236 -11.45 14.02 -15.72
C THR A 236 -12.60 14.82 -16.35
N SER A 237 -12.96 15.95 -15.73
CA SER A 237 -13.92 16.91 -16.29
C SER A 237 -13.50 17.46 -17.67
N GLU A 238 -12.20 17.44 -17.97
CA GLU A 238 -11.63 17.86 -19.26
C GLU A 238 -11.67 16.74 -20.33
N GLY A 239 -12.17 15.55 -19.97
CA GLY A 239 -12.29 14.41 -20.88
C GLY A 239 -11.04 13.54 -21.02
N GLU A 240 -10.01 13.81 -20.21
CA GLU A 240 -8.80 12.97 -20.13
C GLU A 240 -9.12 11.67 -19.39
N ARG A 241 -8.55 10.53 -19.83
CA ARG A 241 -8.71 9.25 -19.13
C ARG A 241 -7.63 9.08 -18.09
N GLU A 242 -8.04 8.66 -16.90
CA GLU A 242 -7.14 8.25 -15.83
C GLU A 242 -7.26 6.74 -15.59
N LYS A 243 -6.10 6.11 -15.44
CA LYS A 243 -5.96 4.69 -15.09
C LYS A 243 -5.31 4.59 -13.73
N TYR A 244 -5.80 3.67 -12.90
CA TYR A 244 -5.17 3.40 -11.62
C TYR A 244 -4.06 2.34 -11.78
N GLU A 245 -2.81 2.78 -11.66
CA GLU A 245 -1.62 1.92 -11.76
C GLU A 245 -0.57 2.33 -10.72
N ASN A 246 0.18 1.34 -10.23
CA ASN A 246 1.24 1.53 -9.22
C ASN A 246 0.74 2.38 -8.02
N SER A 247 -0.45 2.04 -7.53
CA SER A 247 -1.11 2.67 -6.38
C SER A 247 -1.47 4.16 -6.54
N LYS A 248 -1.52 4.67 -7.78
CA LYS A 248 -1.89 6.07 -8.08
C LYS A 248 -2.76 6.16 -9.32
N TRP A 249 -3.57 7.20 -9.38
CA TRP A 249 -4.27 7.60 -10.59
C TRP A 249 -3.31 8.33 -11.51
N GLN A 250 -3.19 7.86 -12.75
CA GLN A 250 -2.31 8.42 -13.77
C GLN A 250 -3.12 8.80 -15.01
N ILE A 251 -2.92 10.03 -15.50
CA ILE A 251 -3.46 10.46 -16.79
C ILE A 251 -2.69 9.69 -17.87
N VAL A 252 -3.43 9.05 -18.77
CA VAL A 252 -2.83 8.28 -19.86
C VAL A 252 -2.99 8.97 -21.20
N GLU A 253 -2.01 8.79 -22.07
CA GLU A 253 -2.09 9.31 -23.44
C GLU A 253 -3.14 8.55 -24.27
N LYS A 254 -3.67 9.20 -25.31
CA LYS A 254 -4.71 8.61 -26.18
C LYS A 254 -4.25 7.30 -26.85
N SER A 255 -2.97 7.16 -27.15
CA SER A 255 -2.35 5.95 -27.69
C SER A 255 -2.47 4.76 -26.74
N GLU A 256 -2.40 5.00 -25.43
CA GLU A 256 -2.45 3.96 -24.40
C GLU A 256 -3.87 3.67 -23.88
N TYR A 257 -4.91 4.30 -24.43
CA TYR A 257 -6.30 4.09 -23.97
C TYR A 257 -6.73 2.63 -24.04
N SER A 258 -6.27 1.91 -25.06
CA SER A 258 -6.61 0.50 -25.30
C SER A 258 -5.77 -0.51 -24.49
N LYS A 259 -4.67 -0.06 -23.88
CA LYS A 259 -3.79 -0.91 -23.05
C LYS A 259 -4.52 -1.31 -21.76
N ILE A 260 -4.49 -2.58 -21.42
CA ILE A 260 -5.15 -3.09 -20.22
C ILE A 260 -4.29 -2.74 -19.01
N VAL A 261 -4.95 -2.30 -17.93
CA VAL A 261 -4.24 -2.07 -16.66
C VAL A 261 -3.95 -3.39 -15.96
N LYS A 262 -2.86 -3.43 -15.19
CA LYS A 262 -2.46 -4.64 -14.44
C LYS A 262 -3.60 -5.25 -13.60
N LEU A 263 -4.43 -4.41 -12.96
CA LEU A 263 -5.56 -4.86 -12.15
C LEU A 263 -6.65 -5.56 -12.96
N GLU A 264 -6.97 -5.04 -14.14
CA GLU A 264 -7.94 -5.69 -15.05
C GLU A 264 -7.39 -7.03 -15.54
N ALA A 265 -6.09 -7.09 -15.85
CA ALA A 265 -5.43 -8.35 -16.18
C ALA A 265 -5.49 -9.33 -15.01
N ASN A 266 -5.28 -8.88 -13.76
CA ASN A 266 -5.41 -9.73 -12.58
C ASN A 266 -6.81 -10.34 -12.46
N VAL A 267 -7.88 -9.56 -12.68
CA VAL A 267 -9.25 -10.08 -12.66
C VAL A 267 -9.47 -11.12 -13.76
N TRP A 268 -9.04 -10.84 -15.00
CA TRP A 268 -9.17 -11.78 -16.11
C TRP A 268 -8.40 -13.09 -15.87
N ILE A 269 -7.17 -13.00 -15.38
CA ILE A 269 -6.33 -14.16 -15.07
C ILE A 269 -6.93 -14.97 -13.93
N THR A 270 -7.49 -14.32 -12.90
CA THR A 270 -8.17 -15.02 -11.80
C THR A 270 -9.37 -15.81 -12.31
N ILE A 271 -10.22 -15.18 -13.13
CA ILE A 271 -11.37 -15.86 -13.75
C ILE A 271 -10.87 -17.04 -14.59
N TYR A 272 -9.83 -16.83 -15.40
CA TYR A 272 -9.22 -17.88 -16.21
C TYR A 272 -8.75 -19.05 -15.34
N ASN A 273 -7.96 -18.80 -14.29
CA ASN A 273 -7.42 -19.83 -13.40
C ASN A 273 -8.53 -20.67 -12.75
N LEU A 274 -9.59 -20.03 -12.27
CA LEU A 274 -10.69 -20.71 -11.58
C LEU A 274 -11.65 -21.42 -12.55
N PHE A 275 -11.96 -20.81 -13.70
CA PHE A 275 -12.93 -21.38 -14.65
C PHE A 275 -12.30 -22.42 -15.60
N MET A 276 -11.03 -22.24 -15.96
CA MET A 276 -10.33 -23.10 -16.91
C MET A 276 -9.65 -24.31 -16.26
N ASP A 277 -9.51 -24.34 -14.93
CA ASP A 277 -8.98 -25.51 -14.23
C ASP A 277 -10.02 -26.67 -14.15
N PRO A 278 -9.64 -27.91 -14.51
CA PRO A 278 -10.55 -29.06 -14.46
C PRO A 278 -11.05 -29.42 -13.06
N GLU A 279 -10.22 -29.28 -12.02
CA GLU A 279 -10.61 -29.64 -10.65
C GLU A 279 -11.57 -28.59 -10.08
N CYS A 280 -11.34 -27.30 -10.39
CA CYS A 280 -12.27 -26.24 -10.08
C CYS A 280 -13.63 -26.46 -10.74
N ARG A 281 -13.67 -26.80 -12.04
CA ARG A 281 -14.94 -27.09 -12.75
C ARG A 281 -15.71 -28.28 -12.19
N LYS A 282 -15.02 -29.30 -11.67
CA LYS A 282 -15.69 -30.45 -11.03
C LYS A 282 -16.40 -30.04 -9.74
N LYS A 283 -15.81 -29.09 -9.00
CA LYS A 283 -16.33 -28.58 -7.73
C LYS A 283 -17.37 -27.48 -7.90
N TYR A 284 -17.21 -26.63 -8.92
CA TYR A 284 -18.09 -25.50 -9.16
C TYR A 284 -19.46 -25.96 -9.63
N GLU A 285 -20.48 -25.79 -8.79
CA GLU A 285 -21.85 -26.15 -9.12
C GLU A 285 -22.44 -25.12 -10.09
N LEU A 286 -22.36 -25.42 -11.38
CA LEU A 286 -22.93 -24.55 -12.40
C LEU A 286 -24.46 -24.62 -12.36
N ASN A 287 -25.10 -23.49 -12.07
CA ASN A 287 -26.55 -23.29 -12.17
C ASN A 287 -26.84 -22.19 -13.21
N GLU A 288 -28.12 -21.96 -13.54
CA GLU A 288 -28.50 -20.96 -14.56
C GLU A 288 -28.06 -19.53 -14.18
N PHE A 289 -28.06 -19.18 -12.88
CA PHE A 289 -27.58 -17.87 -12.43
C PHE A 289 -26.07 -17.69 -12.66
N ARG A 290 -25.26 -18.65 -12.22
CA ARG A 290 -23.80 -18.65 -12.38
C ARG A 290 -23.40 -18.69 -13.86
N LYS A 291 -24.08 -19.53 -14.65
CA LYS A 291 -23.92 -19.56 -16.11
C LYS A 291 -24.22 -18.20 -16.73
N SER A 292 -25.39 -17.63 -16.45
CA SER A 292 -25.80 -16.32 -16.98
C SER A 292 -24.78 -15.25 -16.61
N ASN A 293 -24.27 -15.28 -15.38
CA ASN A 293 -23.24 -14.36 -14.93
C ASN A 293 -21.95 -14.51 -15.76
N LEU A 294 -21.38 -15.71 -15.86
CA LEU A 294 -20.16 -15.95 -16.65
C LEU A 294 -20.31 -15.55 -18.13
N LEU A 295 -21.47 -15.81 -18.73
CA LEU A 295 -21.73 -15.47 -20.14
C LEU A 295 -21.73 -13.97 -20.42
N ARG A 296 -21.86 -13.10 -19.39
CA ARG A 296 -21.70 -11.64 -19.53
C ARG A 296 -20.29 -11.25 -19.95
N LEU A 297 -19.27 -12.06 -19.65
CA LEU A 297 -17.88 -11.77 -19.99
C LEU A 297 -17.65 -11.70 -21.50
N ARG A 298 -18.40 -12.48 -22.30
CA ARG A 298 -18.21 -12.61 -23.76
C ARG A 298 -18.17 -11.25 -24.47
N LYS A 299 -19.05 -10.32 -24.08
CA LYS A 299 -19.13 -8.98 -24.70
C LYS A 299 -17.90 -8.10 -24.45
N TYR A 300 -17.07 -8.44 -23.46
CA TYR A 300 -15.83 -7.74 -23.15
C TYR A 300 -14.59 -8.41 -23.74
N MET A 301 -14.71 -9.62 -24.29
CA MET A 301 -13.61 -10.38 -24.87
C MET A 301 -13.39 -10.02 -26.34
N ASN A 302 -12.94 -8.79 -26.58
CA ASN A 302 -12.63 -8.28 -27.92
C ASN A 302 -11.21 -8.66 -28.37
N GLU A 303 -10.91 -8.47 -29.65
CA GLU A 303 -9.59 -8.79 -30.24
C GLU A 303 -8.43 -8.08 -29.54
N ILE A 304 -8.63 -6.84 -29.08
CA ILE A 304 -7.60 -6.07 -28.34
C ILE A 304 -7.26 -6.75 -27.00
N LEU A 305 -8.27 -7.29 -26.29
CA LEU A 305 -8.06 -8.05 -25.06
C LEU A 305 -7.32 -9.35 -25.36
N LEU A 306 -7.73 -10.07 -26.39
CA LEU A 306 -7.13 -11.34 -26.76
C LEU A 306 -5.69 -11.18 -27.28
N ASP A 307 -5.36 -10.07 -27.93
CA ASP A 307 -3.98 -9.77 -28.33
C ASP A 307 -3.07 -9.56 -27.10
N GLN A 308 -3.57 -8.84 -26.09
CA GLN A 308 -2.82 -8.57 -24.86
C GLN A 308 -2.78 -9.76 -23.88
N ILE A 309 -3.81 -10.62 -23.87
CA ILE A 309 -3.88 -11.82 -23.03
C ILE A 309 -4.35 -13.03 -23.88
N PRO A 310 -3.46 -13.63 -24.71
CA PRO A 310 -3.83 -14.68 -25.68
C PRO A 310 -4.53 -15.90 -25.09
N ASN A 311 -4.20 -16.26 -23.86
CA ASN A 311 -4.80 -17.42 -23.18
C ASN A 311 -6.32 -17.31 -23.02
N LEU A 312 -6.86 -16.09 -23.01
CA LEU A 312 -8.30 -15.86 -22.91
C LEU A 312 -9.07 -16.35 -24.15
N SER A 313 -8.41 -16.58 -25.28
CA SER A 313 -9.04 -17.14 -26.48
C SER A 313 -9.68 -18.52 -26.20
N HIS A 314 -8.99 -19.36 -25.43
CA HIS A 314 -9.52 -20.66 -25.00
C HIS A 314 -10.71 -20.52 -24.04
N MET A 315 -10.68 -19.51 -23.17
CA MET A 315 -11.77 -19.22 -22.26
C MET A 315 -13.01 -18.73 -23.02
N LEU A 316 -12.84 -17.86 -24.01
CA LEU A 316 -13.93 -17.41 -24.88
C LEU A 316 -14.61 -18.59 -25.56
N ARG A 317 -13.84 -19.50 -26.16
CA ARG A 317 -14.38 -20.72 -26.77
C ARG A 317 -15.21 -21.55 -25.77
N THR A 318 -14.70 -21.73 -24.55
CA THR A 318 -15.40 -22.48 -23.49
C THR A 318 -16.70 -21.78 -23.06
N LEU A 319 -16.71 -20.44 -23.02
CA LEU A 319 -17.92 -19.66 -22.75
C LEU A 319 -18.95 -19.79 -23.90
N GLU A 320 -18.51 -19.84 -25.15
CA GLU A 320 -19.41 -20.08 -26.28
C GLU A 320 -20.03 -21.49 -26.23
N GLU A 321 -19.23 -22.51 -25.94
CA GLU A 321 -19.71 -23.88 -25.72
C GLU A 321 -20.72 -23.93 -24.56
N LEU A 322 -20.43 -23.23 -23.46
CA LEU A 322 -21.33 -23.12 -22.31
C LEU A 322 -22.65 -22.43 -22.66
N SER A 323 -22.66 -21.49 -23.61
CA SER A 323 -23.88 -20.78 -24.00
C SER A 323 -24.94 -21.69 -24.62
N ILE A 324 -24.50 -22.78 -25.27
CA ILE A 324 -25.36 -23.76 -25.94
C ILE A 324 -25.69 -24.94 -25.01
N MET A 325 -24.88 -25.16 -23.95
CA MET A 325 -25.10 -26.22 -22.97
C MET A 325 -26.31 -25.94 -22.09
N ASN A 326 -27.27 -26.86 -21.99
CA ASN A 326 -28.35 -26.77 -21.01
C ASN A 326 -27.84 -27.19 -19.63
N VAL A 327 -28.02 -26.34 -18.61
CA VAL A 327 -27.59 -26.65 -17.26
C VAL A 327 -28.70 -27.46 -16.60
N GLN A 328 -28.41 -28.73 -16.30
CA GLN A 328 -29.29 -29.53 -15.47
C GLN A 328 -29.00 -29.18 -14.01
N SER A 329 -29.90 -28.42 -13.37
CA SER A 329 -29.81 -28.06 -11.95
C SER A 329 -30.17 -29.25 -11.06
N VAL A 330 -29.41 -30.34 -11.14
CA VAL A 330 -29.48 -31.40 -10.14
C VAL A 330 -28.47 -31.02 -9.06
N PRO A 331 -28.91 -30.54 -7.88
CA PRO A 331 -27.98 -30.25 -6.79
C PRO A 331 -27.23 -31.53 -6.48
N LYS A 332 -25.91 -31.52 -6.72
CA LYS A 332 -25.04 -32.62 -6.33
C LYS A 332 -24.80 -32.47 -4.83
N SER A 333 -25.76 -32.94 -4.03
CA SER A 333 -25.52 -33.18 -2.61
C SER A 333 -24.27 -34.04 -2.50
N ASN A 334 -23.15 -33.43 -2.12
CA ASN A 334 -21.92 -34.12 -1.74
C ASN A 334 -21.95 -34.20 -0.20
N PRO A 335 -22.51 -35.27 0.39
CA PRO A 335 -22.74 -35.38 1.83
C PRO A 335 -21.47 -35.43 2.69
N PHE A 336 -20.28 -35.31 2.09
CA PHE A 336 -18.98 -35.46 2.76
C PHE A 336 -18.00 -34.30 2.52
N ILE A 337 -18.47 -33.11 2.12
CA ILE A 337 -17.58 -31.93 2.10
C ILE A 337 -17.41 -31.44 3.54
N VAL A 338 -16.24 -31.70 4.12
CA VAL A 338 -15.80 -31.06 5.36
C VAL A 338 -15.53 -29.59 5.04
N GLN A 339 -16.47 -28.72 5.36
CA GLN A 339 -16.30 -27.28 5.27
C GLN A 339 -15.51 -26.83 6.51
N GLN A 340 -14.40 -26.14 6.28
CA GLN A 340 -13.71 -25.43 7.34
C GLN A 340 -14.39 -24.08 7.56
N ILE A 341 -14.69 -23.78 8.82
CA ILE A 341 -15.31 -22.51 9.21
C ILE A 341 -14.18 -21.55 9.63
N PRO A 342 -14.09 -20.35 9.03
CA PRO A 342 -13.20 -19.31 9.53
C PRO A 342 -13.60 -18.87 10.95
N GLU A 343 -12.73 -19.11 11.93
CA GLU A 343 -13.01 -18.88 13.36
C GLU A 343 -12.39 -17.59 13.91
N ILE A 344 -11.35 -17.03 13.29
CA ILE A 344 -10.57 -15.90 13.84
C ILE A 344 -11.50 -14.71 14.10
N ARG A 345 -12.28 -14.34 13.09
CA ARG A 345 -13.19 -13.22 13.18
C ARG A 345 -14.25 -13.42 14.25
N GLU A 346 -14.83 -14.62 14.34
CA GLU A 346 -15.84 -14.94 15.36
C GLU A 346 -15.24 -14.90 16.76
N ASN A 347 -14.05 -15.45 16.93
CA ASN A 347 -13.31 -15.48 18.19
C ASN A 347 -12.96 -14.07 18.69
N ILE A 348 -12.55 -13.17 17.80
CA ILE A 348 -12.28 -11.77 18.16
C ILE A 348 -13.57 -11.06 18.60
N ILE A 349 -14.70 -11.33 17.95
CA ILE A 349 -15.98 -10.67 18.24
C ILE A 349 -16.61 -11.19 19.54
N LYS A 350 -16.42 -12.47 19.85
CA LYS A 350 -17.11 -13.17 20.94
C LYS A 350 -16.78 -12.55 22.30
N GLY A 351 -17.83 -12.19 23.05
CA GLY A 351 -17.72 -11.74 24.44
C GLY A 351 -17.14 -10.33 24.63
N LYS A 352 -17.02 -9.52 23.58
CA LYS A 352 -16.48 -8.15 23.66
C LYS A 352 -17.58 -7.10 23.88
N ASN A 353 -17.29 -6.12 24.72
CA ASN A 353 -18.07 -4.88 24.81
C ASN A 353 -17.35 -3.75 24.08
N TRP A 354 -17.84 -3.42 22.88
CA TRP A 354 -17.22 -2.42 22.01
C TRP A 354 -17.22 -1.01 22.59
N ASN A 355 -18.21 -0.67 23.43
CA ASN A 355 -18.28 0.65 24.06
C ASN A 355 -17.18 0.82 25.10
N ASP A 356 -16.97 -0.20 25.96
CA ASP A 356 -15.94 -0.16 27.00
C ASP A 356 -14.54 -0.13 26.37
N ILE A 357 -14.32 -0.91 25.30
CA ILE A 357 -13.07 -0.90 24.54
C ILE A 357 -12.83 0.48 23.93
N ALA A 358 -13.83 1.06 23.26
CA ALA A 358 -13.71 2.39 22.67
C ALA A 358 -13.43 3.45 23.76
N GLU A 359 -14.09 3.38 24.90
CA GLU A 359 -13.87 4.33 25.99
C GLU A 359 -12.46 4.23 26.59
N LYS A 360 -11.97 3.01 26.83
CA LYS A 360 -10.57 2.78 27.26
C LYS A 360 -9.59 3.35 26.24
N GLN A 361 -9.69 2.97 24.97
CA GLN A 361 -8.77 3.41 23.93
C GLN A 361 -8.79 4.93 23.71
N LYS A 362 -9.98 5.53 23.77
CA LYS A 362 -10.16 6.99 23.69
C LYS A 362 -9.38 7.71 24.78
N ASN A 363 -9.45 7.20 26.01
CA ASN A 363 -8.90 7.84 27.20
C ASN A 363 -7.41 7.54 27.41
N GLU A 364 -6.92 6.38 26.96
CA GLU A 364 -5.55 5.94 27.22
C GLU A 364 -4.63 6.06 26.00
N TYR A 365 -5.13 5.78 24.79
CA TYR A 365 -4.27 5.59 23.61
C TYR A 365 -4.36 6.76 22.62
N PHE A 366 -5.57 7.30 22.41
CA PHE A 366 -5.83 8.42 21.52
C PHE A 366 -5.96 9.75 22.28
N VAL A 367 -4.94 10.05 23.10
CA VAL A 367 -4.86 11.28 23.90
C VAL A 367 -4.05 12.35 23.17
N ASN A 368 -4.45 13.62 23.32
CA ASN A 368 -3.69 14.75 22.80
C ASN A 368 -2.65 15.22 23.82
N ASP A 369 -1.52 14.50 23.89
CA ASP A 369 -0.37 14.88 24.71
C ASP A 369 0.77 15.46 23.84
N LYS A 370 1.35 16.59 24.26
CA LYS A 370 2.36 17.32 23.48
C LYS A 370 3.68 16.58 23.38
N GLU A 371 4.10 15.90 24.45
CA GLU A 371 5.34 15.11 24.45
C GLU A 371 5.20 13.88 23.55
N THR A 372 4.08 13.18 23.67
CA THR A 372 3.74 12.05 22.80
C THR A 372 3.67 12.46 21.33
N ALA A 373 3.04 13.61 21.02
CA ALA A 373 2.98 14.14 19.66
C ALA A 373 4.36 14.48 19.07
N LYS A 374 5.28 15.01 19.89
CA LYS A 374 6.66 15.28 19.47
C LYS A 374 7.42 13.99 19.17
N GLN A 375 7.29 12.98 20.02
CA GLN A 375 7.91 11.66 19.80
C GLN A 375 7.36 10.98 18.54
N ASP A 376 6.05 11.02 18.34
CA ASP A 376 5.40 10.45 17.17
C ASP A 376 5.84 11.15 15.87
N MET A 377 5.99 12.48 15.90
CA MET A 377 6.49 13.26 14.77
C MET A 377 7.95 12.95 14.45
N GLN A 378 8.78 12.71 15.47
CA GLN A 378 10.17 12.29 15.28
C GLN A 378 10.24 10.88 14.67
N ARG A 379 9.43 9.93 15.16
CA ARG A 379 9.34 8.57 14.58
C ARG A 379 8.86 8.59 13.13
N LEU A 380 7.86 9.42 12.82
CA LEU A 380 7.40 9.64 11.45
C LEU A 380 8.56 10.13 10.57
N ALA A 381 9.30 11.14 11.02
CA ALA A 381 10.45 11.66 10.27
C ALA A 381 11.55 10.61 10.06
N ASP A 382 11.77 9.72 11.04
CA ASP A 382 12.74 8.63 10.93
C ASP A 382 12.29 7.53 9.96
N LEU A 383 11.01 7.15 9.98
CA LEU A 383 10.41 6.15 9.07
C LEU A 383 10.37 6.63 7.62
N TYR A 384 9.97 7.89 7.47
CA TYR A 384 9.60 8.49 6.19
C TYR A 384 10.61 9.55 5.74
N GLY A 385 11.87 9.42 6.17
CA GLY A 385 12.95 10.35 5.83
C GLY A 385 12.87 10.77 4.35
N GLN A 386 12.91 12.08 4.12
CA GLN A 386 12.41 12.81 2.93
C GLN A 386 12.71 12.23 1.53
N ASN A 387 13.63 11.28 1.38
CA ASN A 387 14.03 10.73 0.09
C ASN A 387 13.50 9.31 -0.21
N ILE A 388 12.90 8.63 0.78
CA ILE A 388 12.46 7.23 0.63
C ILE A 388 11.00 7.15 0.16
N ILE A 389 10.10 8.00 0.66
CA ILE A 389 8.70 8.07 0.19
C ILE A 389 8.63 8.38 -1.30
N ASP A 390 9.28 9.48 -1.71
CA ASP A 390 9.18 9.98 -3.09
C ASP A 390 9.76 8.96 -4.08
N GLY A 391 10.80 8.23 -3.67
CA GLY A 391 11.42 7.18 -4.49
C GLY A 391 10.67 5.84 -4.53
N LEU A 392 10.04 5.42 -3.43
CA LEU A 392 9.22 4.19 -3.39
C LEU A 392 7.87 4.36 -4.10
N MET A 393 7.37 5.60 -4.22
CA MET A 393 6.08 5.87 -4.87
C MET A 393 6.17 6.42 -6.31
N GLU A 394 7.32 6.96 -6.74
CA GLU A 394 7.48 7.55 -8.08
C GLU A 394 8.58 6.88 -8.92
N GLY A 395 9.25 5.89 -8.37
CA GLY A 395 10.57 5.49 -8.84
C GLY A 395 11.61 6.55 -8.51
N PHE A 396 12.79 6.14 -8.07
CA PHE A 396 13.88 7.08 -7.83
C PHE A 396 14.21 7.79 -9.14
N LYS A 397 14.35 9.12 -9.14
CA LYS A 397 14.72 9.88 -10.34
C LYS A 397 16.19 10.29 -10.26
N CYS A 398 16.86 10.24 -11.40
CA CYS A 398 18.25 10.65 -11.53
C CYS A 398 18.34 12.14 -11.23
N GLU A 399 19.17 12.54 -10.26
CA GLU A 399 19.25 13.95 -9.86
C GLU A 399 19.65 14.86 -11.03
N LEU A 400 20.47 14.33 -11.94
CA LEU A 400 20.99 15.05 -13.10
C LEU A 400 20.00 15.13 -14.28
N CYS A 401 19.42 13.99 -14.68
CA CYS A 401 18.63 13.91 -15.93
C CYS A 401 17.14 13.60 -15.71
N LYS A 402 16.71 13.46 -14.45
CA LYS A 402 15.34 13.23 -13.99
C LYS A 402 14.64 11.97 -14.53
N LYS A 403 15.33 11.12 -15.31
CA LYS A 403 14.89 9.77 -15.70
C LYS A 403 14.94 8.80 -14.52
N GLU A 404 14.21 7.69 -14.60
CA GLU A 404 14.25 6.64 -13.57
C GLU A 404 15.69 6.19 -13.26
N ALA A 405 15.99 6.08 -11.98
CA ALA A 405 17.29 5.82 -11.41
C ALA A 405 17.25 4.53 -10.60
N THR A 406 18.28 3.72 -10.80
CA THR A 406 18.43 2.42 -10.13
C THR A 406 19.63 2.39 -9.20
N LYS A 407 20.48 3.43 -9.25
CA LYS A 407 21.75 3.48 -8.51
C LYS A 407 21.75 4.69 -7.58
N ARG A 408 22.23 4.52 -6.35
CA ARG A 408 22.43 5.63 -5.41
C ARG A 408 23.91 5.89 -5.14
N CYS A 409 24.24 7.09 -4.70
CA CYS A 409 25.60 7.42 -4.30
C CYS A 409 26.08 6.49 -3.18
N SER A 410 27.18 5.75 -3.41
CA SER A 410 27.67 4.75 -2.45
C SER A 410 28.18 5.34 -1.14
N GLN A 411 28.49 6.64 -1.10
CA GLN A 411 28.97 7.32 0.11
C GLN A 411 27.83 7.83 0.98
N CYS A 412 27.00 8.77 0.49
CA CYS A 412 25.92 9.36 1.29
C CYS A 412 24.62 8.54 1.29
N LYS A 413 24.40 7.68 0.29
CA LYS A 413 23.17 6.88 0.07
C LYS A 413 21.88 7.69 -0.12
N THR A 414 21.97 9.02 -0.26
CA THR A 414 20.82 9.95 -0.31
C THR A 414 20.39 10.35 -1.71
N VAL A 415 21.33 10.42 -2.67
CA VAL A 415 21.08 10.92 -4.04
C VAL A 415 21.16 9.78 -5.07
N TRP A 416 20.29 9.84 -6.08
CA TRP A 416 20.04 8.78 -7.06
C TRP A 416 20.47 9.15 -8.48
N TYR A 417 20.91 8.16 -9.26
CA TYR A 417 21.42 8.30 -10.63
C TYR A 417 20.96 7.12 -11.50
N CYS A 418 20.64 7.40 -12.77
CA CYS A 418 20.31 6.35 -13.74
C CYS A 418 21.56 5.59 -14.20
N THR A 419 22.70 6.28 -14.33
CA THR A 419 23.96 5.68 -14.79
C THR A 419 25.18 6.26 -14.07
N ARG A 420 26.32 5.58 -14.19
CA ARG A 420 27.59 6.01 -13.59
C ARG A 420 28.09 7.32 -14.22
N GLU A 421 27.81 7.53 -15.50
CA GLU A 421 28.15 8.75 -16.21
C GLU A 421 27.41 9.96 -15.60
N CYS A 422 26.12 9.80 -15.27
CA CYS A 422 25.35 10.84 -14.59
C CYS A 422 25.88 11.13 -13.17
N GLN A 423 26.31 10.09 -12.45
CA GLN A 423 26.93 10.26 -11.13
C GLN A 423 28.26 11.04 -11.22
N VAL A 424 29.12 10.72 -12.19
CA VAL A 424 30.42 11.39 -12.37
C VAL A 424 30.24 12.83 -12.84
N ALA A 425 29.25 13.08 -13.70
CA ALA A 425 28.92 14.42 -14.15
C ALA A 425 28.39 15.31 -13.00
N HIS A 426 27.47 14.79 -12.18
CA HIS A 426 26.94 15.52 -11.02
C HIS A 426 27.92 15.58 -9.83
N TRP A 427 29.00 14.79 -9.84
CA TRP A 427 29.94 14.70 -8.71
C TRP A 427 30.55 16.04 -8.33
N LYS A 428 30.78 16.94 -9.29
CA LYS A 428 31.36 18.26 -9.02
C LYS A 428 30.51 19.09 -8.06
N ASP A 429 29.19 19.01 -8.21
CA ASP A 429 28.21 19.74 -7.39
C ASP A 429 27.83 18.93 -6.14
N HIS A 430 27.69 17.61 -6.28
CA HIS A 430 27.27 16.73 -5.18
C HIS A 430 28.37 16.49 -4.13
N LYS A 431 29.66 16.55 -4.47
CA LYS A 431 30.77 16.16 -3.58
C LYS A 431 30.76 16.86 -2.21
N ILE A 432 30.39 18.14 -2.17
CA ILE A 432 30.36 18.93 -0.93
C ILE A 432 29.17 18.50 -0.07
N ALA A 433 27.97 18.41 -0.65
CA ALA A 433 26.78 17.92 0.03
C ALA A 433 26.94 16.46 0.50
N CYS A 434 27.55 15.61 -0.33
CA CYS A 434 27.82 14.21 -0.04
C CYS A 434 28.66 14.05 1.23
N LYS A 435 29.72 14.85 1.39
CA LYS A 435 30.58 14.82 2.58
C LYS A 435 29.85 15.24 3.85
N LYS A 436 29.07 16.34 3.79
CA LYS A 436 28.29 16.80 4.94
C LYS A 436 27.29 15.75 5.41
N ILE A 437 26.55 15.16 4.47
CA ILE A 437 25.59 14.10 4.78
C ILE A 437 26.28 12.88 5.41
N VAL A 438 27.47 12.50 4.91
CA VAL A 438 28.24 11.39 5.49
C VAL A 438 28.73 11.71 6.90
N GLU A 439 29.16 12.94 7.18
CA GLU A 439 29.56 13.38 8.51
C GLU A 439 28.37 13.40 9.47
N GLU A 440 27.24 13.99 9.08
CA GLU A 440 26.01 13.98 9.87
C GLU A 440 25.51 12.57 10.18
N ASN A 441 25.57 11.66 9.21
CA ASN A 441 25.19 10.26 9.41
C ASN A 441 26.15 9.53 10.35
N LYS A 442 27.46 9.82 10.30
CA LYS A 442 28.45 9.26 11.23
C LYS A 442 28.25 9.78 12.65
N GLU A 443 27.97 11.07 12.81
CA GLU A 443 27.67 11.67 14.12
C GLU A 443 26.40 11.08 14.73
N LYS A 444 25.35 10.86 13.93
CA LYS A 444 24.12 10.20 14.38
C LYS A 444 24.36 8.75 14.79
N GLU A 445 25.12 7.99 14.02
CA GLU A 445 25.51 6.61 14.34
C GLU A 445 26.39 6.52 15.59
N GLN A 446 27.30 7.47 15.76
CA GLN A 446 28.17 7.55 16.92
C GLN A 446 27.39 7.92 18.18
N ARG A 447 26.46 8.89 18.09
CA ARG A 447 25.51 9.20 19.17
C ARG A 447 24.63 8.01 19.53
N LYS A 448 24.16 7.23 18.55
CA LYS A 448 23.41 5.98 18.79
C LYS A 448 24.26 4.96 19.56
N LYS A 449 25.53 4.77 19.18
CA LYS A 449 26.45 3.85 19.86
C LYS A 449 26.83 4.30 21.27
N GLU A 450 27.01 5.61 21.47
CA GLU A 450 27.26 6.23 22.77
C GLU A 450 26.02 6.09 23.69
N MET A 451 24.82 6.34 23.16
CA MET A 451 23.57 6.17 23.91
C MET A 451 23.29 4.71 24.30
N ILE A 452 23.68 3.73 23.46
CA ILE A 452 23.61 2.29 23.77
C ILE A 452 24.69 1.88 24.79
N SER A 453 25.86 2.54 24.78
CA SER A 453 26.93 2.36 25.76
C SER A 453 26.54 2.89 27.15
N ASP A 454 25.87 4.03 27.20
CA ASP A 454 25.54 4.74 28.44
C ASP A 454 24.35 4.13 29.18
N LEU A 455 23.45 3.43 28.48
CA LEU A 455 22.40 2.58 29.09
C LEU A 455 22.96 1.37 29.85
N GLY A 456 24.26 1.08 29.75
CA GLY A 456 24.95 0.01 30.47
C GLY A 456 25.66 0.43 31.76
N LYS A 457 25.59 1.70 32.19
CA LYS A 457 26.28 2.19 33.40
C LYS A 457 25.35 3.05 34.25
N GLU A 458 24.75 2.45 35.27
CA GLU A 458 23.95 3.17 36.26
C GLU A 458 24.80 4.07 37.18
N ASN A 459 24.20 5.23 37.47
CA ASN A 459 24.41 6.20 38.55
C ASN A 459 25.10 7.51 38.17
N VAL A 460 24.32 8.62 38.15
CA VAL A 460 24.60 9.94 38.80
C VAL A 460 23.41 10.92 38.60
N PRO A 461 23.16 11.88 39.53
CA PRO A 461 21.84 12.46 39.85
C PRO A 461 21.40 13.74 39.10
N VAL A 462 20.13 14.12 39.33
CA VAL A 462 19.24 15.01 38.55
C VAL A 462 19.30 16.51 38.94
N ASP A 463 20.46 17.16 38.95
CA ASP A 463 20.52 18.60 39.37
C ASP A 463 21.13 19.61 38.38
N ASN A 464 21.37 19.28 37.10
CA ASN A 464 22.03 20.21 36.17
C ASN A 464 21.26 20.57 34.88
N LEU A 465 19.92 20.50 34.86
CA LEU A 465 19.11 20.81 33.65
C LEU A 465 18.42 22.19 33.65
N LEU A 466 18.87 23.15 34.46
CA LEU A 466 18.35 24.52 34.42
C LEU A 466 19.49 25.55 34.37
N ASN A 467 20.13 25.68 33.21
CA ASN A 467 20.69 26.95 32.73
C ASN A 467 21.30 26.74 31.35
N ASN A 468 20.65 27.26 30.31
CA ASN A 468 21.31 28.11 29.30
C ASN A 468 20.28 28.69 28.32
N ASN A 469 20.17 30.02 28.38
CA ASN A 469 19.35 30.88 27.53
C ASN A 469 19.98 31.05 26.13
N THR A 470 19.61 30.23 25.15
CA THR A 470 20.05 30.44 23.75
C THR A 470 18.93 30.41 22.70
N GLU A 471 17.71 30.00 23.07
CA GLU A 471 16.62 29.83 22.09
C GLU A 471 15.75 31.08 21.84
N LYS A 472 15.98 32.20 22.54
CA LYS A 472 15.23 33.44 22.31
C LYS A 472 15.83 34.39 21.27
N GLN A 473 17.07 34.19 20.82
CA GLN A 473 17.72 35.08 19.84
C GLN A 473 17.57 34.64 18.38
N ILE A 474 17.18 33.39 18.12
CA ILE A 474 17.08 32.84 16.75
C ILE A 474 15.72 33.17 16.10
N LEU A 475 14.67 33.40 16.89
CA LEU A 475 13.31 33.65 16.39
C LEU A 475 13.04 35.10 15.92
N VAL A 476 13.93 36.05 16.20
CA VAL A 476 13.72 37.47 15.83
C VAL A 476 14.37 37.83 14.48
N THR A 477 15.37 37.06 14.02
CA THR A 477 16.11 37.38 12.78
C THR A 477 15.45 36.82 11.50
N GLU A 478 14.61 35.78 11.58
CA GLU A 478 13.96 35.18 10.40
C GLU A 478 12.69 35.91 9.93
N ILE A 479 12.16 36.86 10.71
CA ILE A 479 10.91 37.56 10.38
C ILE A 479 11.17 38.83 9.54
N GLU A 480 12.37 39.40 9.56
CA GLU A 480 12.67 40.68 8.90
C GLU A 480 13.20 40.57 7.44
N GLN A 481 13.49 39.37 6.93
CA GLN A 481 14.07 39.19 5.57
C GLN A 481 13.07 38.75 4.47
N LYS A 482 11.78 38.56 4.78
CA LYS A 482 10.74 38.18 3.79
C LYS A 482 10.37 39.21 2.70
N PRO A 483 10.69 40.53 2.78
CA PRO A 483 10.35 41.46 1.70
C PRO A 483 11.36 41.51 0.53
N GLN A 484 12.61 41.09 0.70
CA GLN A 484 13.65 41.24 -0.32
C GLN A 484 13.63 40.15 -1.41
N PHE A 485 13.07 38.96 -1.15
CA PHE A 485 12.97 37.90 -2.15
C PHE A 485 11.95 38.19 -3.26
N LYS A 486 10.89 38.96 -2.99
CA LYS A 486 9.85 39.27 -3.99
C LYS A 486 10.26 40.32 -5.03
N GLN A 487 11.28 41.14 -4.74
CA GLN A 487 11.77 42.14 -5.71
C GLN A 487 12.72 41.53 -6.75
N ASN A 488 13.45 40.46 -6.39
CA ASN A 488 14.38 39.80 -7.31
C ASN A 488 13.67 38.94 -8.35
N ASP A 489 12.55 38.29 -7.99
CA ASP A 489 11.77 37.47 -8.93
C ASP A 489 11.08 38.32 -10.01
N ALA A 490 10.56 39.51 -9.64
CA ALA A 490 9.95 40.44 -10.58
C ALA A 490 10.96 41.05 -11.57
N GLN A 491 12.22 41.23 -11.15
CA GLN A 491 13.30 41.67 -12.05
C GLN A 491 13.77 40.56 -13.00
N LEU A 492 13.76 39.30 -12.56
CA LEU A 492 14.07 38.15 -13.41
C LEU A 492 12.99 37.93 -14.49
N GLU A 493 11.71 38.07 -14.16
CA GLU A 493 10.62 37.95 -15.13
C GLU A 493 10.64 39.07 -16.18
N GLN A 494 10.97 40.30 -15.79
CA GLN A 494 11.14 41.41 -16.74
C GLN A 494 12.35 41.21 -17.68
N GLN A 495 13.45 40.64 -17.20
CA GLN A 495 14.60 40.32 -18.05
C GLN A 495 14.30 39.16 -19.01
N GLN A 496 13.53 38.17 -18.60
CA GLN A 496 13.13 37.05 -19.47
C GLN A 496 12.13 37.48 -20.55
N GLN A 497 11.21 38.39 -20.24
CA GLN A 497 10.30 38.96 -21.25
C GLN A 497 11.02 39.88 -22.24
N GLN A 498 12.04 40.64 -21.80
CA GLN A 498 12.87 41.45 -22.72
C GLN A 498 13.71 40.57 -23.66
N GLN A 499 14.24 39.43 -23.19
CA GLN A 499 14.97 38.48 -24.04
C GLN A 499 14.05 37.73 -25.01
N GLN A 500 12.79 37.45 -24.65
CA GLN A 500 11.84 36.85 -25.57
C GLN A 500 11.38 37.81 -26.67
N ASN A 501 11.20 39.09 -26.36
CA ASN A 501 10.83 40.08 -27.38
C ASN A 501 11.99 40.42 -28.33
N GLN A 502 13.25 40.40 -27.86
CA GLN A 502 14.40 40.56 -28.76
C GLN A 502 14.59 39.39 -29.75
N ASN A 503 14.17 38.18 -29.39
CA ASN A 503 14.25 37.02 -30.28
C ASN A 503 13.11 36.96 -31.32
N LEU A 504 12.07 37.79 -31.19
CA LEU A 504 10.96 37.87 -32.14
C LEU A 504 11.21 38.94 -33.22
N ASP A 505 12.02 39.96 -32.95
CA ASP A 505 12.37 41.01 -33.92
C ASP A 505 13.53 40.62 -34.87
N GLU A 506 14.19 39.47 -34.67
CA GLU A 506 15.21 38.93 -35.59
C GLU A 506 14.66 37.91 -36.60
N LEU A 507 13.33 37.74 -36.68
CA LEU A 507 12.67 36.79 -37.59
C LEU A 507 11.68 37.45 -38.58
N ASP A 508 11.73 38.78 -38.75
CA ASP A 508 11.07 39.53 -39.85
C ASP A 508 12.09 40.20 -40.79
#